data_AF-A0A5B7JCU0-F1
#
_entry.id   AF-A0A5B7JCU0-F1
#
_cell.length_a   1.000
_cell.length_b   1.000
_cell.length_c   1.000
_cell.angle_alpha   90.00
_cell.angle_beta   90.00
_cell.angle_gamma   90.00
#
_symmetry.space_group_name_H-M   'P 1'
#
loop_
_entity.id
_entity.type
_entity.pdbx_description
1 polymer ?
#
loop_
_entity_poly.entity_id
_entity_poly.type
_entity_poly.pdbx_seq_one_letter_code
_entity_poly.pdbx_strand_id
1 'polypeptide(L)'
;MIKTAHIGVGISGQEGLQAVLASDYSVAQFKFLERLLLVHGRWSYYRMCKFLRYFFYKNFAFTLCHFWFAFFVAFSAQVSVCVCFGCFWGSFCYF
;
A
#
# COMPACT_ATOMS: atom_id res chain seq x y z
N MET A 1 10.32 1.25 24.47
CA MET A 1 11.26 0.49 23.64
C MET A 1 10.56 -0.16 22.45
N ILE A 2 9.59 -1.07 22.64
CA ILE A 2 8.88 -1.72 21.51
C ILE A 2 7.85 -0.77 20.85
N LYS A 3 7.05 -0.04 21.62
CA LYS A 3 6.07 0.94 21.10
C LYS A 3 6.66 2.20 20.46
N THR A 4 7.96 2.42 20.64
CA THR A 4 8.69 3.58 20.10
C THR A 4 9.37 3.28 18.77
N ALA A 5 9.49 2.00 18.41
CA ALA A 5 10.09 1.58 17.14
C ALA A 5 9.03 1.60 16.02
N HIS A 6 9.47 1.81 14.77
CA HIS A 6 8.57 1.78 13.60
C HIS A 6 7.99 0.38 13.33
N ILE A 7 8.70 -0.67 13.75
CA ILE A 7 8.29 -2.06 13.60
C ILE A 7 8.60 -2.75 14.92
N GLY A 8 7.57 -3.09 15.69
CA GLY A 8 7.71 -3.82 16.95
C GLY A 8 7.68 -5.32 16.71
N VAL A 9 8.74 -6.04 17.11
CA VAL A 9 8.75 -7.51 17.10
C VAL A 9 8.84 -8.05 18.53
N GLY A 10 7.81 -8.77 18.96
CA GLY A 10 7.73 -9.43 20.27
C GLY A 10 8.16 -10.90 20.19
N ILE A 11 8.92 -11.35 21.19
CA ILE A 11 9.32 -12.75 21.33
C ILE A 11 8.39 -13.43 22.33
N SER A 12 7.72 -14.51 21.93
CA SER A 12 6.83 -15.26 22.83
C SER A 12 7.64 -16.23 23.71
N GLY A 13 7.72 -15.93 25.01
CA GLY A 13 8.27 -16.82 26.04
C GLY A 13 7.25 -17.11 27.14
N GLN A 14 7.58 -18.02 28.06
CA GLN A 14 6.71 -18.38 29.19
C GLN A 14 6.60 -17.28 30.26
N GLU A 15 7.56 -16.36 30.32
CA GLU A 15 7.72 -15.45 31.46
C GLU A 15 7.05 -14.08 31.29
N GLY A 16 6.52 -13.75 30.08
CA GLY A 16 5.82 -12.48 29.88
C GLY A 16 5.27 -12.26 28.47
N LEU A 17 3.94 -12.30 28.35
CA LEU A 17 3.21 -12.05 27.08
C LEU A 17 2.98 -10.57 26.77
N GLN A 18 3.27 -9.67 27.72
CA GLN A 18 2.96 -8.24 27.57
C GLN A 18 3.72 -7.57 26.41
N ALA A 19 4.95 -8.01 26.14
CA ALA A 19 5.75 -7.52 25.01
C ALA A 19 5.19 -7.99 23.65
N VAL A 20 4.65 -9.21 23.60
CA VAL A 20 4.02 -9.79 22.40
C VAL A 20 2.72 -9.07 22.06
N LEU A 21 1.87 -8.83 23.06
CA LEU A 21 0.60 -8.13 22.88
C LEU A 21 0.76 -6.66 22.47
N ALA A 22 1.91 -6.06 22.78
CA ALA A 22 2.23 -4.69 22.41
C ALA A 22 3.06 -4.56 21.12
N SER A 23 3.29 -5.67 20.40
CA SER A 23 4.13 -5.72 19.19
C SER A 23 3.31 -6.01 17.92
N ASP A 24 3.77 -5.51 16.77
CA ASP A 24 3.11 -5.71 15.46
C ASP A 24 3.29 -7.15 14.94
N TYR A 25 4.45 -7.75 15.23
CA TYR A 25 4.78 -9.12 14.87
C TYR A 25 5.23 -9.92 16.09
N SER A 26 4.67 -11.12 16.26
CA SER A 26 5.07 -12.05 17.31
C SER A 26 5.83 -13.24 16.74
N VAL A 27 7.05 -13.48 17.20
CA VAL A 27 7.87 -14.65 16.81
C VAL A 27 8.19 -15.51 18.02
N ALA A 28 8.28 -16.83 17.82
CA ALA A 28 8.57 -17.75 18.92
C ALA A 28 10.04 -17.70 19.39
N GLN A 29 10.97 -17.53 18.44
CA GLN A 29 12.42 -17.52 18.68
C GLN A 29 13.09 -16.51 17.76
N PHE A 30 14.24 -15.99 18.18
CA PHE A 30 14.98 -14.97 17.43
C PHE A 30 15.44 -15.45 16.03
N LYS A 31 15.65 -16.77 15.84
CA LYS A 31 16.03 -17.36 14.54
C LYS A 31 15.01 -17.09 13.43
N PHE A 32 13.72 -16.95 13.75
CA PHE A 32 12.70 -16.69 12.74
C PHE A 32 12.68 -15.24 12.25
N LEU A 33 13.31 -14.32 12.99
CA LEU A 33 13.40 -12.91 12.63
C LEU A 33 14.17 -12.70 11.31
N GLU A 34 15.24 -13.48 11.10
CA GLU A 34 16.03 -13.44 9.87
C GLU A 34 15.18 -13.74 8.64
N ARG A 35 14.38 -14.81 8.69
CA ARG A 35 13.49 -15.20 7.58
C ARG A 35 12.34 -14.22 7.38
N LEU A 36 11.84 -13.61 8.47
CA LEU A 36 10.80 -12.58 8.41
C LEU A 36 11.31 -11.34 7.65
N LEU A 37 12.49 -10.83 8.01
CA LEU A 37 13.06 -9.63 7.39
C LEU A 37 13.54 -9.88 5.95
N LEU A 38 14.35 -10.92 5.73
CA LEU A 38 15.03 -11.12 4.44
C LEU A 38 14.10 -11.64 3.34
N VAL A 39 13.14 -12.50 3.68
CA VAL A 39 12.22 -13.08 2.69
C VAL A 39 10.92 -12.28 2.63
N HIS A 40 10.20 -12.17 3.76
CA HIS A 40 8.87 -11.54 3.76
C HIS A 40 8.96 -10.02 3.65
N GLY A 41 9.93 -9.39 4.32
CA GLY A 41 10.17 -7.95 4.21
C GLY A 41 10.47 -7.54 2.77
N ARG A 42 11.43 -8.22 2.12
CA ARG A 42 11.80 -7.92 0.72
C ARG A 42 10.68 -8.18 -0.28
N TRP A 43 9.92 -9.27 -0.10
CA TRP A 43 8.80 -9.57 -0.99
C TRP A 43 7.61 -8.63 -0.81
N SER A 44 7.32 -8.22 0.44
CA SER A 44 6.31 -7.20 0.73
C SER A 44 6.69 -5.86 0.09
N TYR A 45 7.94 -5.43 0.26
CA TYR A 45 8.46 -4.20 -0.32
C TYR A 45 8.35 -4.19 -1.86
N TYR A 46 8.79 -5.27 -2.52
CA TYR A 46 8.72 -5.36 -3.98
C TYR A 46 7.28 -5.29 -4.53
N ARG A 47 6.33 -5.98 -3.87
CA ARG A 47 4.91 -5.92 -4.27
C ARG A 47 4.34 -4.53 -4.07
N MET A 48 4.65 -3.87 -2.95
CA MET A 48 4.17 -2.52 -2.67
C MET A 48 4.72 -1.51 -3.69
N CYS A 49 6.00 -1.57 -4.04
CA CYS A 49 6.58 -0.70 -5.06
C CYS A 49 5.94 -0.91 -6.44
N LYS A 50 5.68 -2.18 -6.83
CA LYS A 50 5.02 -2.48 -8.10
C LYS A 50 3.59 -1.96 -8.12
N PHE A 51 2.85 -2.13 -7.03
CA PHE A 51 1.49 -1.60 -6.85
C PHE A 51 1.49 -0.07 -6.94
N LEU A 52 2.36 0.60 -6.19
CA LEU A 52 2.45 2.06 -6.15
C LEU A 52 2.75 2.65 -7.55
N ARG A 53 3.70 2.05 -8.28
CA ARG A 53 4.02 2.46 -9.66
C ARG A 53 2.83 2.27 -10.61
N TYR A 54 2.11 1.15 -10.49
CA TYR A 54 0.93 0.89 -11.30
C TYR A 54 -0.21 1.87 -10.96
N PHE A 55 -0.41 2.17 -9.68
CA PHE A 55 -1.39 3.14 -9.20
C PHE A 55 -1.14 4.53 -9.79
N PHE A 56 0.09 5.03 -9.73
CA PHE A 56 0.42 6.33 -10.33
C PHE A 56 0.26 6.32 -11.84
N TYR A 57 0.74 5.27 -12.53
CA TYR A 57 0.64 5.17 -13.98
C TYR A 57 -0.82 5.21 -14.46
N LYS A 58 -1.70 4.40 -13.87
CA LYS A 58 -3.10 4.29 -14.27
C LYS A 58 -3.88 5.58 -14.03
N ASN A 59 -3.69 6.22 -12.87
CA ASN A 59 -4.38 7.47 -12.53
C ASN A 59 -3.86 8.64 -13.38
N PHE A 60 -2.55 8.74 -13.59
CA PHE A 60 -1.97 9.81 -14.39
C PHE A 60 -2.40 9.73 -15.85
N ALA A 61 -2.38 8.53 -16.45
CA ALA A 61 -2.89 8.32 -17.80
C ALA A 61 -4.36 8.72 -17.93
N PHE A 62 -5.20 8.35 -16.97
CA PHE A 62 -6.61 8.75 -16.96
C PHE A 62 -6.79 10.27 -16.87
N THR A 63 -6.07 10.95 -15.98
CA THR A 63 -6.13 12.42 -15.87
C THR A 63 -5.59 13.14 -17.10
N LEU A 64 -4.53 12.62 -17.74
CA LEU A 64 -4.00 13.20 -18.97
C LEU A 64 -4.98 13.11 -20.13
N CYS A 65 -5.74 12.01 -20.25
CA CYS A 65 -6.80 11.90 -21.25
C CYS A 65 -7.88 12.98 -21.06
N HIS A 66 -8.29 13.25 -19.81
CA HIS A 66 -9.22 14.33 -19.51
C HIS A 66 -8.63 15.71 -19.80
N PHE A 67 -7.35 15.93 -19.47
CA PHE A 67 -6.65 17.18 -19.74
C PHE A 67 -6.55 17.47 -21.25
N TRP A 68 -6.26 16.45 -22.06
CA TRP A 68 -6.19 16.59 -23.50
C TRP A 68 -7.57 16.91 -24.12
N PHE A 69 -8.62 16.25 -23.64
CA PHE A 69 -10.00 16.55 -24.04
C PHE A 69 -10.41 17.99 -23.67
N ALA A 70 -9.95 18.50 -22.53
CA ALA A 70 -10.25 19.86 -22.09
C ALA A 70 -9.80 20.95 -23.08
N PHE A 71 -8.70 20.72 -23.83
CA PHE A 71 -8.26 21.65 -24.87
C PHE A 71 -9.23 21.73 -26.05
N PHE A 72 -9.84 20.62 -26.45
CA PHE A 72 -10.80 20.60 -27.56
C PHE A 72 -12.14 21.25 -27.21
N VAL A 73 -12.49 21.29 -25.91
CA VAL A 73 -13.77 21.86 -25.43
C VAL A 73 -13.61 23.25 -24.80
N ALA A 74 -12.47 23.93 -25.04
CA ALA A 74 -12.16 25.25 -24.50
C ALA A 74 -12.35 25.34 -22.97
N PHE A 75 -11.93 24.31 -22.23
CA PHE A 75 -12.02 24.22 -20.76
C PHE A 75 -13.44 24.31 -20.17
N SER A 76 -14.49 23.94 -20.93
CA SER A 76 -15.90 23.91 -20.49
C SER A 76 -16.22 22.86 -19.38
N ALA A 77 -15.21 22.28 -18.73
CA ALA A 77 -15.31 21.29 -17.64
C ALA A 77 -16.20 20.05 -17.94
N GLN A 78 -16.43 19.75 -19.22
CA GLN A 78 -17.23 18.60 -19.63
C GLN A 78 -16.45 17.30 -19.42
N VAL A 79 -17.09 16.33 -18.77
CA VAL A 79 -16.51 14.99 -18.54
C VAL A 79 -16.60 14.16 -19.82
N SER A 80 -15.46 13.73 -20.35
CA SER A 80 -15.40 12.85 -21.53
C SER A 80 -15.86 11.41 -21.24
N VAL A 81 -15.87 11.01 -19.97
CA VAL A 81 -16.18 9.66 -19.51
C VAL A 81 -17.34 9.73 -18.51
N CYS A 82 -18.26 8.76 -18.56
CA CYS A 82 -19.40 8.67 -17.66
C CYS A 82 -18.95 8.63 -16.18
N VAL A 83 -19.61 9.40 -15.31
CA VAL A 83 -19.31 9.49 -13.86
C VAL A 83 -19.30 8.10 -13.20
N CYS A 84 -20.21 7.21 -13.59
CA CYS A 84 -20.24 5.83 -13.09
C CYS A 84 -18.97 5.04 -13.44
N PHE A 85 -18.39 5.28 -14.63
CA PHE A 85 -17.15 4.63 -15.05
C PHE A 85 -15.95 5.20 -14.27
N GLY A 86 -15.93 6.51 -13.99
CA GLY A 86 -14.92 7.13 -13.13
C GLY A 86 -14.93 6.57 -11.70
N CYS A 87 -16.12 6.42 -11.09
CA CYS A 87 -16.27 5.80 -9.78
C CYS A 87 -15.83 4.33 -9.78
N PHE A 88 -16.20 3.57 -10.82
CA PHE A 88 -15.77 2.16 -10.95
C PHE A 88 -14.25 2.03 -11.13
N TRP A 89 -13.64 2.92 -11.92
CA TRP A 89 -12.20 2.96 -12.15
C TRP A 89 -11.40 3.24 -10.87
N GLY A 90 -11.95 4.11 -10.00
CA GLY A 90 -11.41 4.38 -8.66
C GLY A 90 -11.49 3.15 -7.77
N SER A 91 -12.63 2.46 -7.72
CA SER A 91 -12.83 1.25 -6.90
C SER A 91 -11.88 0.11 -7.29
N PHE A 92 -11.59 -0.06 -8.58
CA PHE A 92 -10.62 -1.05 -9.08
C PHE A 92 -9.16 -0.68 -8.81
N CYS A 93 -8.91 0.52 -8.27
CA CYS A 93 -7.58 1.00 -7.92
C CYS A 93 -7.23 0.72 -6.45
N TYR A 94 -8.22 0.40 -5.62
CA TYR A 94 -8.07 0.09 -4.19
C TYR A 94 -8.02 -1.41 -3.88
N PHE A 95 -8.26 -2.27 -4.87
CA PHE A 95 -8.05 -3.71 -4.85
C PHE A 95 -6.86 -4.09 -5.73
#